data_AF-A0AAX0S8T7-F1
#
_entry.id   AF-A0AAX0S8T7-F1
#
_cell.length_a   1.000
_cell.length_b   1.000
_cell.length_c   1.000
_cell.angle_alpha   90.00
_cell.angle_beta   90.00
_cell.angle_gamma   90.00
#
_symmetry.space_group_name_H-M   'P 1'
#
loop_
_entity.id
_entity.type
_entity.pdbx_description
1 polymer ?
#
loop_
_entity_poly.entity_id
_entity_poly.type
_entity_poly.pdbx_seq_one_letter_code
_entity_poly.pdbx_strand_id
1 'polypeptide(L)'
;MPEHIRDNWKLEIPQESFSDEKSDNNLLSTNNLNLKEAMAQFESQMILNALQSSQSLRKAAIKLYIDHAILIRRMKRLGIQFSYKR
;
A
#
# COMPACT_ATOMS: atom_id res chain seq x y z
N MET A 1 21.03 44.44 1.17
CA MET A 1 19.93 43.48 1.46
C MET A 1 19.75 43.46 2.97
N PRO A 2 18.62 43.91 3.54
CA PRO A 2 18.46 44.02 4.99
C PRO A 2 18.48 42.64 5.68
N GLU A 3 19.20 42.54 6.80
CA GLU A 3 19.64 41.29 7.46
C GLU A 3 18.58 40.58 8.34
N HIS A 4 17.31 41.00 8.31
CA HIS A 4 16.32 40.61 9.33
C HIS A 4 15.38 39.45 8.93
N ILE A 5 15.75 38.58 7.99
CA ILE A 5 14.85 37.51 7.48
C ILE A 5 15.29 36.09 7.93
N ARG A 6 16.39 35.95 8.68
CA ARG A 6 16.98 34.63 8.94
C ARG A 6 16.34 33.81 10.08
N ASP A 7 15.54 34.41 10.96
CA ASP A 7 15.27 33.76 12.26
C ASP A 7 13.84 33.23 12.50
N ASN A 8 12.92 33.31 11.52
CA ASN A 8 11.52 32.94 11.74
C ASN A 8 11.13 31.51 11.32
N TRP A 9 12.08 30.56 11.25
CA TRP A 9 11.81 29.16 10.90
C TRP A 9 11.73 28.20 12.09
N LYS A 10 11.64 28.73 13.32
CA LYS A 10 11.25 27.90 14.47
C LYS A 10 9.75 27.61 14.41
N LEU A 11 9.37 26.63 13.58
CA LEU A 11 8.09 25.96 13.76
C LEU A 11 8.17 25.19 15.08
N GLU A 12 7.68 25.81 16.15
CA GLU A 12 7.25 25.08 17.33
C GLU A 12 6.04 24.24 16.89
N ILE A 13 6.28 22.95 16.63
CA ILE A 13 5.22 21.98 16.43
C ILE A 13 4.57 21.80 17.81
N PRO A 14 3.29 22.18 18.01
CA PRO A 14 2.62 21.92 19.28
C PRO A 14 2.57 20.41 19.49
N GLN A 15 3.26 19.92 20.51
CA GLN A 15 3.11 18.56 21.03
C GLN A 15 1.78 18.51 21.79
N GLU A 16 0.66 18.49 21.07
CA GLU A 16 -0.61 18.10 21.68
C GLU A 16 -0.59 16.58 21.88
N SER A 17 -0.35 16.20 23.13
CA SER A 17 -0.49 14.85 23.66
C SER A 17 -1.96 14.41 23.55
N PHE A 18 -2.33 13.78 22.44
CA PHE A 18 -3.60 13.06 22.33
C PHE A 18 -3.43 11.62 22.82
N SER A 19 -3.71 11.41 24.10
CA SER A 19 -3.94 10.10 24.70
C SER A 19 -5.45 9.80 24.71
N ASP A 20 -5.92 8.84 23.90
CA ASP A 20 -6.30 7.50 24.39
C ASP A 20 -7.04 6.69 23.31
N GLU A 21 -6.41 5.55 22.97
CA GLU A 21 -7.01 4.21 22.90
C GLU A 21 -8.28 3.99 22.06
N LYS A 22 -8.07 3.51 20.83
CA LYS A 22 -8.69 2.26 20.36
C LYS A 22 -7.97 1.74 19.11
N SER A 23 -7.23 0.65 19.30
CA SER A 23 -7.00 -0.45 18.37
C SER A 23 -7.18 -0.14 16.89
N ASP A 24 -6.06 0.11 16.20
CA ASP A 24 -5.71 -0.53 14.92
C ASP A 24 -4.23 -0.25 14.63
N ASN A 25 -3.35 -0.88 15.42
CA ASN A 25 -1.91 -0.83 15.23
C ASN A 25 -1.48 -1.65 14.00
N ASN A 26 -1.71 -1.10 12.81
CA ASN A 26 -0.93 -1.40 11.60
C ASN A 26 -0.91 -0.23 10.60
N LEU A 27 -1.19 0.99 11.05
CA LEU A 27 -0.87 2.20 10.30
C LEU A 27 0.57 2.63 10.64
N LEU A 28 1.43 2.68 9.61
CA LEU A 28 2.73 3.37 9.59
C LEU A 28 3.93 2.71 10.30
N SER A 29 4.24 1.45 9.95
CA SER A 29 5.66 1.09 9.75
C SER A 29 6.03 1.19 8.27
N THR A 30 5.62 2.27 7.61
CA THR A 30 5.99 2.62 6.23
C THR A 30 7.25 3.47 6.17
N ASN A 31 7.83 3.82 7.32
CA ASN A 31 8.89 4.83 7.44
C ASN A 31 10.23 4.44 6.80
N ASN A 32 10.37 3.24 6.22
CA ASN A 32 11.58 2.81 5.51
C ASN A 32 11.30 1.97 4.25
N LEU A 33 10.08 2.00 3.69
CA LEU A 33 9.82 1.26 2.44
C LEU A 33 10.20 2.13 1.24
N ASN A 34 11.04 1.59 0.37
CA ASN A 34 11.32 2.22 -0.92
C ASN A 34 9.99 2.31 -1.69
N LEU A 35 9.76 3.39 -2.46
CA LEU A 35 8.55 3.57 -3.28
C LEU A 35 8.20 2.30 -4.08
N LYS A 36 9.22 1.64 -4.61
CA LYS A 36 9.08 0.38 -5.35
C LYS A 36 8.43 -0.73 -4.51
N GLU A 37 8.81 -0.84 -3.25
CA GLU A 37 8.29 -1.84 -2.31
C GLU A 37 6.86 -1.50 -1.89
N ALA A 38 6.59 -0.22 -1.61
CA ALA A 38 5.24 0.25 -1.30
C ALA A 38 4.26 -0.04 -2.45
N MET A 39 4.68 0.22 -3.69
CA MET A 39 3.89 -0.13 -4.88
C MET A 39 3.66 -1.63 -5.01
N ALA A 40 4.68 -2.46 -4.73
CA ALA A 40 4.54 -3.91 -4.80
C ALA A 40 3.58 -4.46 -3.73
N GLN A 41 3.58 -3.88 -2.52
CA GLN A 41 2.63 -4.21 -1.46
C GLN A 41 1.20 -3.80 -1.83
N PHE A 42 1.02 -2.60 -2.37
CA PHE A 42 -0.30 -2.17 -2.83
C PHE A 42 -0.82 -3.08 -3.96
N GLU A 43 0.04 -3.41 -4.92
CA GLU A 43 -0.32 -4.32 -6.01
C GLU A 43 -0.69 -5.72 -5.51
N SER A 44 0.04 -6.25 -4.52
CA SER A 44 -0.26 -7.56 -3.95
C SER A 44 -1.61 -7.58 -3.25
N GLN A 45 -1.93 -6.53 -2.47
CA GLN A 45 -3.23 -6.37 -1.81
C GLN A 45 -4.37 -6.29 -2.82
N MET A 46 -4.21 -5.51 -3.90
CA MET A 46 -5.20 -5.40 -4.97
C MET A 46 -5.46 -6.75 -5.65
N ILE A 47 -4.41 -7.50 -5.95
CA ILE A 47 -4.52 -8.82 -6.55
C ILE A 47 -5.24 -9.78 -5.59
N LEU A 48 -4.87 -9.81 -4.31
CA LEU A 48 -5.52 -10.69 -3.31
C LEU A 48 -7.02 -10.39 -3.18
N ASN A 49 -7.40 -9.11 -3.11
CA ASN A 49 -8.81 -8.71 -3.05
C ASN A 49 -9.58 -9.13 -4.31
N ALA A 50 -8.96 -9.01 -5.49
CA ALA A 50 -9.57 -9.46 -6.74
C ALA A 50 -9.74 -10.99 -6.77
N LEU A 51 -8.75 -11.74 -6.26
CA LEU A 51 -8.80 -13.20 -6.17
C LEU A 51 -9.86 -13.70 -5.18
N GLN A 52 -10.00 -13.05 -4.02
CA GLN A 52 -11.02 -13.41 -3.04
C GLN A 52 -12.45 -13.17 -3.55
N SER A 53 -12.64 -12.08 -4.31
CA SER A 53 -13.94 -11.73 -4.86
C SER A 53 -14.27 -12.42 -6.19
N SER A 54 -13.34 -13.19 -6.75
CA SER A 54 -13.50 -13.84 -8.06
C SER A 54 -13.40 -15.35 -7.95
N GLN A 55 -14.26 -16.04 -8.68
CA GLN A 55 -14.28 -17.51 -8.71
C GLN A 55 -13.14 -18.11 -9.56
N SER A 56 -12.50 -17.30 -10.42
CA SER A 56 -11.40 -17.76 -11.28
C SER A 56 -10.40 -16.64 -11.57
N LEU A 57 -9.18 -17.02 -11.93
CA LEU A 57 -8.11 -16.10 -12.34
C LEU A 57 -8.52 -15.20 -13.50
N ARG A 58 -9.25 -15.74 -14.49
CA ARG A 58 -9.74 -14.95 -15.62
C ARG A 58 -10.71 -13.85 -15.17
N LYS A 59 -11.63 -14.17 -14.25
CA LYS A 59 -12.56 -13.17 -13.69
C LYS A 59 -11.83 -12.11 -12.85
N ALA A 60 -10.81 -12.52 -12.09
CA ALA A 60 -9.98 -11.58 -11.33
C ALA A 60 -9.21 -10.61 -12.26
N ALA A 61 -8.66 -11.12 -13.37
CA ALA A 61 -7.96 -10.29 -14.36
C ALA A 61 -8.89 -9.26 -15.00
N ILE A 62 -10.11 -9.66 -15.38
CA ILE A 62 -11.14 -8.76 -15.90
C ILE A 62 -11.48 -7.66 -14.89
N LYS A 63 -11.63 -8.01 -13.61
CA LYS A 63 -11.94 -7.04 -12.54
C LYS A 63 -10.83 -6.02 -12.31
N LEU A 64 -9.58 -6.44 -12.52
CA LEU A 64 -8.40 -5.58 -12.45
C LEU A 64 -8.09 -4.86 -13.77
N TYR A 65 -8.92 -5.04 -14.81
CA TYR A 65 -8.72 -4.47 -16.15
C TYR A 65 -7.34 -4.79 -16.75
N ILE A 66 -6.84 -6.01 -16.51
CA ILE A 66 -5.58 -6.49 -17.05
C ILE A 66 -5.77 -7.80 -17.78
N ASP A 67 -4.85 -8.11 -18.69
CA ASP A 67 -4.84 -9.41 -19.35
C ASP A 67 -4.47 -10.54 -18.35
N HIS A 68 -5.05 -11.71 -18.57
CA HIS A 68 -4.86 -12.90 -17.74
C HIS A 68 -3.37 -13.30 -17.68
N ALA A 69 -2.63 -13.20 -18.79
CA ALA A 69 -1.21 -13.51 -18.82
C ALA A 69 -0.36 -12.50 -18.03
N ILE A 70 -0.81 -11.24 -17.95
CA ILE A 70 -0.16 -10.20 -17.13
C ILE A 70 -0.41 -10.48 -15.66
N LEU A 71 -1.64 -10.83 -15.27
CA LEU A 71 -1.97 -11.19 -13.90
C LEU A 71 -1.13 -12.38 -13.40
N ILE A 72 -1.01 -13.45 -14.18
CA ILE A 72 -0.19 -14.62 -13.82
C ILE A 72 1.29 -14.23 -13.60
N ARG A 73 1.84 -13.39 -14.49
CA ARG A 73 3.23 -12.91 -14.35
C ARG A 73 3.42 -12.08 -13.09
N ARG A 74 2.47 -11.19 -12.77
CA ARG A 74 2.50 -10.37 -11.55
C ARG A 74 2.37 -11.22 -10.28
N MET A 75 1.48 -12.21 -10.28
CA MET A 75 1.34 -13.16 -9.18
C MET A 75 2.63 -13.94 -8.94
N LYS A 76 3.28 -14.45 -10.01
CA LYS A 76 4.56 -15.16 -9.89
C LYS A 76 5.66 -14.26 -9.33
N ARG A 77 5.73 -12.99 -9.77
CA ARG A 77 6.69 -12.00 -9.26
C ARG A 77 6.47 -11.68 -7.77
N LEU A 78 5.22 -11.63 -7.33
CA LEU A 78 4.83 -11.29 -5.97
C LEU A 78 4.72 -12.53 -5.04
N GLY A 79 4.98 -13.73 -5.55
CA GLY A 79 4.88 -14.98 -4.78
C GLY A 79 3.45 -15.39 -4.39
N ILE A 80 2.44 -14.88 -5.09
CA ILE A 80 1.03 -15.17 -4.79
C ILE A 80 0.63 -16.49 -5.46
N GLN A 81 0.26 -17.49 -4.64
CA GLN A 81 -0.34 -18.72 -5.13
C GLN A 81 -1.86 -18.65 -5.03
N PHE A 82 -2.57 -19.05 -6.09
CA PHE A 82 -4.02 -19.13 -6.10
C PHE A 82 -4.44 -20.59 -6.22
N SER A 83 -5.10 -21.10 -5.19
CA SER A 83 -5.73 -22.42 -5.20
C SER A 83 -7.24 -22.24 -5.34
N TYR A 84 -7.85 -23.07 -6.18
CA TYR A 84 -9.30 -23.11 -6.30
C TYR A 84 -9.87 -23.77 -5.04
N LYS A 85 -10.70 -23.04 -4.29
CA LYS A 85 -11.59 -23.71 -3.33
C LYS A 85 -12.62 -24.50 -4.15
N ARG A 86 -12.52 -25.83 -4.07
CA ARG A 86 -13.51 -26.78 -4.62
C ARG A 86 -14.84 -26.64 -3.89
#